data_AF-A0A2V9GK21-F1
#
_entry.id   AF-A0A2V9GK21-F1
#
_cell.length_a   1.000
_cell.length_b   1.000
_cell.length_c   1.000
_cell.angle_alpha   90.00
_cell.angle_beta   90.00
_cell.angle_gamma   90.00
#
_symmetry.space_group_name_H-M   'P 1'
#
loop_
_entity.id
_entity.type
_entity.pdbx_description
1 polymer ?
#
loop_
_entity_poly.entity_id
_entity_poly.type
_entity_poly.pdbx_seq_one_letter_code
_entity_poly.pdbx_strand_id
1 'polypeptide(L)'
;MTITWEDTFGIVSSYLREVFHRSFPPFKDDGEVSPGMVALRDAFYAFPVPTDALLIDSGRVQPVEPRLYLDTQEEEGPNWTLIAHHVGEAPGRGITFHGTRPLAGLDTYCSLVKERFAFRDDDGSLDIIRNLKSTGFRGSESLDIVDFIPFDIRERPEAYARYFSESLLMDDSEMLIPRFRKEIDYNAAYVLHTDPVLSLEDWTKIDSTTAMFVNLSDGKPPTFQDRQEAVCDIQLIPKVPRDIQLTFQRAKDIYISGYFRYDFYTVAVHYAGLAIEAAVKARWTASLPQNVTLECGGKTRDMVFPSQTKIFKFLMKEKWDRNKTLVDGKPFPASTEKLLDWLEREGIVTKWERRRLRTGLDMRNALSHVEHSSTNIPSSNELR
;
A
#
# COMPACT_ATOMS: atom_id res chain seq x y z
N MET A 1 49.67 14.30 12.45
CA MET A 1 49.54 13.33 11.36
C MET A 1 48.58 13.93 10.35
N THR A 2 48.92 13.92 9.07
CA THR A 2 48.02 14.43 8.01
C THR A 2 47.00 13.34 7.71
N ILE A 3 45.71 13.63 7.88
CA ILE A 3 44.61 12.70 7.57
C ILE A 3 44.57 12.48 6.06
N THR A 4 44.49 11.23 5.62
CA THR A 4 44.39 10.88 4.19
C THR A 4 42.93 11.00 3.71
N TRP A 5 42.71 10.93 2.39
CA TRP A 5 41.35 10.90 1.84
C TRP A 5 40.62 9.62 2.27
N GLU A 6 41.34 8.50 2.32
CA GLU A 6 40.86 7.22 2.81
C GLU A 6 40.43 7.30 4.27
N ASP A 7 41.25 7.92 5.13
CA ASP A 7 40.90 8.13 6.54
C ASP A 7 39.65 9.01 6.66
N THR A 8 39.58 10.08 5.86
CA THR A 8 38.45 11.04 5.87
C THR A 8 37.13 10.37 5.51
N PHE A 9 37.06 9.66 4.38
CA PHE A 9 35.84 8.96 3.98
C PHE A 9 35.55 7.71 4.83
N GLY A 10 36.57 7.14 5.50
CA GLY A 10 36.39 6.14 6.55
C GLY A 10 35.65 6.68 7.77
N ILE A 11 35.97 7.90 8.21
CA ILE A 11 35.24 8.62 9.27
C ILE A 11 33.80 8.86 8.84
N VAL A 12 33.59 9.37 7.62
CA VAL A 12 32.24 9.62 7.06
C VAL A 12 31.40 8.34 7.05
N SER A 13 31.91 7.24 6.49
CA SER A 13 31.19 5.95 6.43
C SER A 13 30.83 5.42 7.83
N SER A 14 31.77 5.51 8.78
CA SER A 14 31.52 5.07 10.15
C SER A 14 30.40 5.87 10.80
N TYR A 15 30.41 7.19 10.60
CA TYR A 15 29.38 8.09 11.10
C TYR A 15 28.01 7.83 10.44
N LEU A 16 27.95 7.57 9.13
CA LEU A 16 26.71 7.20 8.44
C LEU A 16 26.07 5.96 9.07
N ARG A 17 26.85 4.91 9.31
CA ARG A 17 26.36 3.66 9.93
C ARG A 17 25.84 3.92 11.35
N GLU A 18 26.53 4.74 12.13
CA GLU A 18 26.08 5.15 13.47
C GLU A 18 24.75 5.92 13.41
N VAL A 19 24.63 6.88 12.50
CA VAL A 19 23.41 7.66 12.30
C VAL A 19 22.26 6.76 11.91
N PHE A 20 22.45 5.80 11.00
CA PHE A 20 21.41 4.84 10.65
C PHE A 20 20.94 4.05 11.89
N HIS A 21 21.87 3.53 12.70
CA HIS A 21 21.55 2.80 13.93
C HIS A 21 20.84 3.64 15.00
N ARG A 22 21.14 4.94 15.07
CA ARG A 22 20.50 5.85 16.01
C ARG A 22 19.11 6.26 15.55
N SER A 23 18.94 6.47 14.25
CA SER A 23 17.70 6.95 13.65
C SER A 23 16.64 5.86 13.48
N PHE A 24 17.07 4.59 13.35
CA PHE A 24 16.16 3.48 13.10
C PHE A 24 16.33 2.36 14.13
N PRO A 25 15.24 1.75 14.62
CA PRO A 25 15.32 0.60 15.51
C PRO A 25 16.16 -0.52 14.89
N PRO A 26 17.02 -1.21 15.66
CA PRO A 26 17.76 -2.34 15.14
C PRO A 26 16.80 -3.48 14.77
N PHE A 27 17.04 -4.08 13.61
CA PHE A 27 16.33 -5.27 13.15
C PHE A 27 17.34 -6.38 12.81
N LYS A 28 16.97 -7.62 13.13
CA LYS A 28 17.84 -8.80 12.96
C LYS A 28 17.61 -9.52 11.63
N ASP A 29 16.38 -9.43 11.13
CA ASP A 29 15.94 -10.05 9.89
C ASP A 29 15.39 -8.98 8.95
N ASP A 30 15.72 -9.06 7.67
CA ASP A 30 15.23 -8.13 6.64
C ASP A 30 13.69 -8.14 6.53
N GLY A 31 13.02 -9.21 6.99
CA GLY A 31 11.57 -9.33 7.08
C GLY A 31 10.90 -8.59 8.25
N GLU A 32 11.65 -8.06 9.21
CA GLU A 32 11.10 -7.29 10.35
C GLU A 32 10.69 -5.86 9.97
N VAL A 33 11.19 -5.36 8.84
CA VAL A 33 10.99 -3.97 8.38
C VAL A 33 10.56 -3.92 6.91
N SER A 34 10.21 -2.73 6.43
CA SER A 34 9.85 -2.57 5.01
C SER A 34 11.07 -2.79 4.10
N PRO A 35 10.88 -3.29 2.86
CA PRO A 35 11.98 -3.40 1.90
C PRO A 35 12.71 -2.08 1.62
N GLY A 36 12.02 -0.94 1.77
CA GLY A 36 12.64 0.38 1.68
C GLY A 36 13.61 0.67 2.82
N MET A 37 13.28 0.23 4.05
CA MET A 37 14.19 0.36 5.20
C MET A 37 15.43 -0.52 5.03
N VAL A 38 15.27 -1.75 4.51
CA VAL A 38 16.39 -2.64 4.16
C VAL A 38 17.27 -2.00 3.10
N ALA A 39 16.69 -1.44 2.04
CA ALA A 39 17.42 -0.74 0.99
C ALA A 39 18.21 0.46 1.54
N LEU A 40 17.59 1.26 2.41
CA LEU A 40 18.25 2.42 3.03
C LEU A 40 19.42 1.99 3.93
N ARG A 41 19.28 0.91 4.70
CA ARG A 41 20.39 0.30 5.45
C ARG A 41 21.53 -0.06 4.50
N ASP A 42 21.21 -0.85 3.48
CA ASP A 42 22.21 -1.36 2.53
C ASP A 42 22.92 -0.17 1.82
N ALA A 43 22.21 0.92 1.54
CA ALA A 43 22.76 2.16 1.00
C ALA A 43 23.77 2.82 1.96
N PHE A 44 23.40 3.04 3.22
CA PHE A 44 24.27 3.65 4.23
C PHE A 44 25.53 2.80 4.49
N TYR A 45 25.38 1.48 4.41
CA TYR A 45 26.47 0.53 4.63
C TYR A 45 27.41 0.39 3.43
N ALA A 46 26.95 0.74 2.23
CA ALA A 46 27.76 0.69 1.01
C ALA A 46 28.88 1.75 1.00
N PHE A 47 28.79 2.79 1.84
CA PHE A 47 29.85 3.79 1.93
C PHE A 47 31.14 3.23 2.59
N PRO A 48 32.33 3.69 2.18
CA PRO A 48 32.55 4.60 1.05
C PRO A 48 32.31 3.89 -0.28
N VAL A 49 31.46 4.49 -1.12
CA VAL A 49 31.31 4.13 -2.52
C VAL A 49 32.49 4.73 -3.31
N PRO A 50 32.67 4.42 -4.61
CA PRO A 50 33.58 5.19 -5.45
C PRO A 50 33.35 6.69 -5.31
N THR A 51 34.41 7.44 -5.02
CA THR A 51 34.32 8.88 -4.75
C THR A 51 35.42 9.64 -5.48
N ASP A 52 35.03 10.66 -6.24
CA ASP A 52 35.94 11.65 -6.82
C ASP A 52 36.01 12.89 -5.90
N ALA A 53 37.22 13.39 -5.64
CA ALA A 53 37.47 14.57 -4.81
C ALA A 53 38.40 15.57 -5.51
N LEU A 54 38.08 16.87 -5.43
CA LEU A 54 38.86 17.97 -5.98
C LEU A 54 38.89 19.13 -4.99
N LEU A 55 40.07 19.71 -4.77
CA LEU A 55 40.18 20.96 -4.01
C LEU A 55 40.22 22.15 -4.96
N ILE A 56 39.39 23.14 -4.70
CA ILE A 56 39.33 24.42 -5.40
C ILE A 56 39.88 25.51 -4.49
N ASP A 57 41.01 26.10 -4.88
CA ASP A 57 41.63 27.21 -4.16
C ASP A 57 41.06 28.55 -4.66
N SER A 58 40.27 29.20 -3.82
CA SER A 58 39.68 30.52 -4.09
C SER A 58 40.69 31.67 -3.94
N GLY A 59 41.91 31.40 -3.44
CA GLY A 59 42.98 32.35 -3.20
C GLY A 59 42.77 33.26 -1.97
N ARG A 60 41.59 33.20 -1.35
CA ARG A 60 41.22 33.98 -0.15
C ARG A 60 40.01 33.36 0.55
N VAL A 61 39.84 33.66 1.83
CA VAL A 61 38.58 33.39 2.53
C VAL A 61 37.43 34.14 1.87
N GLN A 62 36.25 33.52 1.85
CA GLN A 62 35.05 34.04 1.19
C GLN A 62 33.87 33.94 2.17
N PRO A 63 32.92 34.88 2.12
CA PRO A 63 31.69 34.76 2.89
C PRO A 63 30.91 33.53 2.45
N VAL A 64 30.36 32.79 3.41
CA VAL A 64 29.56 31.58 3.16
C VAL A 64 28.17 31.75 3.74
N GLU A 65 27.15 31.37 2.96
CA GLU A 65 25.79 31.30 3.48
C GLU A 65 25.67 30.15 4.49
N PRO A 66 25.23 30.39 5.74
CA PRO A 66 25.08 29.35 6.73
C PRO A 66 24.15 28.24 6.23
N ARG A 67 24.59 26.99 6.32
CA ARG A 67 23.80 25.81 5.98
C ARG A 67 23.44 25.04 7.23
N LEU A 68 22.19 24.56 7.28
CA LEU A 68 21.74 23.70 8.36
C LEU A 68 22.65 22.45 8.40
N TYR A 69 23.18 22.13 9.58
CA TYR A 69 24.04 20.96 9.86
C TYR A 69 25.46 20.95 9.28
N LEU A 70 25.83 21.95 8.47
CA LEU A 70 27.22 22.19 8.09
C LEU A 70 27.79 23.26 9.04
N ASP A 71 28.74 22.87 9.89
CA ASP A 71 29.36 23.75 10.89
C ASP A 71 30.34 24.75 10.23
N THR A 72 29.79 25.66 9.43
CA THR A 72 30.52 26.71 8.70
C THR A 72 30.67 27.97 9.53
N GLN A 73 31.80 28.64 9.38
CA GLN A 73 32.00 30.01 9.87
C GLN A 73 31.37 31.03 8.92
N GLU A 74 31.28 32.30 9.34
CA GLU A 74 30.79 33.41 8.49
C GLU A 74 31.67 33.59 7.24
N GLU A 75 32.96 33.24 7.33
CA GLU A 75 33.92 33.22 6.22
C GLU A 75 34.69 31.89 6.23
N GLU A 76 34.90 31.29 5.06
CA GLU A 76 35.58 30.01 4.89
C GLU A 76 36.56 30.05 3.71
N GLY A 77 37.50 29.10 3.68
CA GLY A 77 38.51 28.95 2.62
C GLY A 77 39.95 29.05 3.15
N PRO A 78 40.96 29.17 2.27
CA PRO A 78 40.83 29.38 0.82
C PRO A 78 40.49 28.11 0.02
N ASN A 79 40.51 26.93 0.64
CA ASN A 79 40.25 25.67 -0.07
C ASN A 79 38.79 25.24 0.08
N TRP A 80 38.15 24.93 -1.04
CA TRP A 80 36.80 24.34 -1.12
C TRP A 80 36.92 22.90 -1.63
N THR A 81 36.13 21.97 -1.10
CA THR A 81 36.13 20.58 -1.56
C THR A 81 34.93 20.30 -2.45
N LEU A 82 35.18 19.86 -3.68
CA LEU A 82 34.17 19.28 -4.55
C LEU A 82 34.25 17.75 -4.44
N ILE A 83 33.10 17.10 -4.19
CA ILE A 83 33.00 15.66 -3.90
C ILE A 83 31.89 15.09 -4.78
N ALA A 84 32.13 13.97 -5.45
CA ALA A 84 31.10 13.18 -6.12
C ALA A 84 31.10 11.75 -5.59
N HIS A 85 29.98 11.30 -5.01
CA HIS A 85 29.78 9.92 -4.58
C HIS A 85 29.01 9.15 -5.65
N HIS A 86 29.67 8.19 -6.30
CA HIS A 86 29.09 7.42 -7.40
C HIS A 86 28.36 6.18 -6.89
N VAL A 87 27.18 6.36 -6.27
CA VAL A 87 26.37 5.25 -5.72
C VAL A 87 25.83 4.30 -6.80
N GLY A 88 25.94 4.66 -8.08
CA GLY A 88 25.64 3.80 -9.21
C GLY A 88 26.73 2.74 -9.52
N GLU A 89 27.97 2.96 -9.10
CA GLU A 89 29.11 2.14 -9.50
C GLU A 89 29.35 0.92 -8.60
N ALA A 90 30.02 -0.10 -9.14
CA ALA A 90 30.36 -1.29 -8.39
C ALA A 90 31.35 -0.96 -7.24
N PRO A 91 31.21 -1.60 -6.06
CA PRO A 91 32.17 -1.43 -4.97
C PRO A 91 33.60 -1.77 -5.43
N GLY A 92 34.59 -0.92 -5.11
CA GLY A 92 36.01 -1.22 -5.32
C GLY A 92 36.82 -0.22 -6.17
N ARG A 93 36.20 0.81 -6.76
CA ARG A 93 36.93 1.85 -7.53
C ARG A 93 37.71 2.85 -6.64
N GLY A 94 37.57 2.77 -5.32
CA GLY A 94 38.33 3.57 -4.36
C GLY A 94 38.02 5.07 -4.41
N ILE A 95 38.84 5.85 -3.71
CA ILE A 95 38.74 7.31 -3.69
C ILE A 95 39.78 7.88 -4.65
N THR A 96 39.39 8.78 -5.53
CA THR A 96 40.28 9.42 -6.49
C THR A 96 40.38 10.92 -6.20
N PHE A 97 41.59 11.39 -5.88
CA PHE A 97 41.87 12.80 -5.67
C PHE A 97 42.47 13.45 -6.93
N HIS A 98 41.81 14.46 -7.46
CA HIS A 98 42.19 15.14 -8.71
C HIS A 98 43.15 16.33 -8.51
N GLY A 99 43.63 16.53 -7.28
CA GLY A 99 44.56 17.59 -6.91
C GLY A 99 43.87 18.85 -6.41
N THR A 100 44.68 19.90 -6.24
CA THR A 100 44.21 21.26 -5.92
C THR A 100 44.33 22.14 -7.15
N ARG A 101 43.29 22.89 -7.47
CA ARG A 101 43.22 23.77 -8.65
C ARG A 101 42.75 25.17 -8.26
N PRO A 102 43.30 26.24 -8.83
CA PRO A 102 42.84 27.60 -8.55
C PRO A 102 41.46 27.84 -9.19
N LEU A 103 40.58 28.55 -8.47
CA LEU A 103 39.27 28.95 -8.99
C LEU A 103 39.40 29.85 -10.23
N ALA A 104 40.40 30.74 -10.26
CA ALA A 104 40.70 31.60 -11.40
C ALA A 104 41.02 30.82 -12.69
N GLY A 105 41.38 29.55 -12.57
CA GLY A 105 41.66 28.66 -13.70
C GLY A 105 40.52 27.72 -14.07
N LEU A 106 39.30 27.86 -13.53
CA LEU A 106 38.20 26.91 -13.70
C LEU A 106 37.95 26.48 -15.15
N ASP A 107 38.01 27.44 -16.09
CA ASP A 107 37.78 27.15 -17.52
C ASP A 107 38.83 26.17 -18.10
N THR A 108 40.04 26.11 -17.52
CA THR A 108 41.13 25.23 -17.99
C THR A 108 40.96 23.76 -17.58
N TYR A 109 40.15 23.48 -16.56
CA TYR A 109 39.84 22.11 -16.09
C TYR A 109 38.32 21.84 -16.05
N CYS A 110 37.56 22.61 -16.84
CA CYS A 110 36.11 22.48 -16.94
C CYS A 110 35.68 21.08 -17.42
N SER A 111 36.44 20.45 -18.32
CA SER A 111 36.16 19.07 -18.76
C SER A 111 36.20 18.06 -17.62
N LEU A 112 37.19 18.17 -16.71
CA LEU A 112 37.30 17.32 -15.53
C LEU A 112 36.07 17.47 -14.62
N VAL A 113 35.64 18.71 -14.36
CA VAL A 113 34.48 19.00 -13.49
C VAL A 113 33.21 18.39 -14.08
N LYS A 114 33.00 18.51 -15.40
CA LYS A 114 31.86 17.93 -16.10
C LYS A 114 31.87 16.40 -16.07
N GLU A 115 33.01 15.80 -16.40
CA GLU A 115 33.14 14.35 -16.53
C GLU A 115 33.07 13.63 -15.19
N ARG A 116 33.59 14.23 -14.12
CA ARG A 116 33.74 13.55 -12.81
C ARG A 116 32.75 13.99 -11.74
N PHE A 117 32.15 15.17 -11.90
CA PHE A 117 31.23 15.72 -10.90
C PHE A 117 29.86 16.08 -11.49
N ALA A 118 29.53 15.54 -12.67
CA ALA A 118 28.22 15.64 -13.32
C ALA A 118 27.67 17.06 -13.56
N PHE A 119 28.55 18.08 -13.62
CA PHE A 119 28.17 19.45 -13.98
C PHE A 119 27.85 19.56 -15.48
N ARG A 120 26.80 20.30 -15.84
CA ARG A 120 26.43 20.57 -17.24
C ARG A 120 26.51 22.07 -17.54
N ASP A 121 26.61 22.42 -18.83
CA ASP A 121 26.67 23.83 -19.26
C ASP A 121 25.30 24.53 -19.22
N ASP A 122 24.22 23.75 -19.29
CA ASP A 122 22.85 24.22 -19.54
C ASP A 122 21.98 24.28 -18.28
N ASP A 123 22.47 23.79 -17.13
CA ASP A 123 21.75 23.76 -15.85
C ASP A 123 22.24 24.83 -14.84
N GLY A 124 23.21 25.66 -15.23
CA GLY A 124 23.80 26.70 -14.38
C GLY A 124 24.69 26.17 -13.26
N SER A 125 24.99 24.86 -13.23
CA SER A 125 25.77 24.23 -12.17
C SER A 125 27.21 24.76 -12.12
N LEU A 126 27.84 25.07 -13.25
CA LEU A 126 29.18 25.68 -13.27
C LEU A 126 29.22 27.07 -12.65
N ASP A 127 28.13 27.83 -12.75
CA ASP A 127 28.04 29.15 -12.12
C ASP A 127 27.96 29.07 -10.59
N ILE A 128 27.54 27.92 -10.04
CA ILE A 128 27.60 27.66 -8.60
C ILE A 128 29.06 27.64 -8.13
N ILE A 129 29.95 26.96 -8.86
CA ILE A 129 31.37 26.89 -8.54
C ILE A 129 32.02 28.27 -8.70
N ARG A 130 31.74 28.97 -9.81
CA ARG A 130 32.31 30.31 -10.06
C ARG A 130 31.98 31.31 -8.97
N ASN A 131 30.77 31.24 -8.43
CA ASN A 131 30.30 32.19 -7.45
C ASN A 131 30.44 31.70 -5.99
N LEU A 132 30.83 30.44 -5.77
CA LEU A 132 30.94 29.84 -4.44
C LEU A 132 29.67 29.98 -3.59
N LYS A 133 28.48 29.92 -4.24
CA LYS A 133 27.20 30.31 -3.63
C LYS A 133 26.39 29.17 -3.02
N SER A 134 26.68 27.91 -3.34
CA SER A 134 25.88 26.78 -2.85
C SER A 134 26.77 25.64 -2.42
N THR A 135 26.40 25.01 -1.31
CA THR A 135 27.00 23.76 -0.88
C THR A 135 26.17 22.58 -1.37
N GLY A 136 26.57 22.01 -2.50
CA GLY A 136 25.90 20.88 -3.14
C GLY A 136 25.05 21.26 -4.36
N PHE A 137 25.05 20.36 -5.32
CA PHE A 137 24.24 20.40 -6.54
C PHE A 137 23.73 18.99 -6.83
N ARG A 138 22.44 18.84 -7.12
CA ARG A 138 21.81 17.54 -7.36
C ARG A 138 20.94 17.60 -8.60
N GLY A 139 21.33 16.88 -9.63
CA GLY A 139 20.49 16.65 -10.80
C GLY A 139 19.51 15.52 -10.50
N SER A 140 18.21 15.72 -10.77
CA SER A 140 17.17 14.69 -10.59
C SER A 140 17.37 13.43 -11.43
N GLU A 141 18.27 13.48 -12.41
CA GLU A 141 18.60 12.38 -13.33
C GLU A 141 19.97 11.74 -13.04
N SER A 142 20.79 12.35 -12.16
CA SER A 142 22.12 11.84 -11.83
C SER A 142 22.01 10.84 -10.69
N LEU A 143 22.73 9.73 -10.82
CA LEU A 143 22.90 8.77 -9.72
C LEU A 143 24.03 9.21 -8.78
N ASP A 144 24.74 10.30 -9.06
CA ASP A 144 25.86 10.75 -8.26
C ASP A 144 25.41 11.81 -7.25
N ILE A 145 25.88 11.69 -6.01
CA ILE A 145 25.65 12.69 -4.98
C ILE A 145 26.84 13.66 -4.99
N VAL A 146 26.60 14.88 -5.45
CA VAL A 146 27.66 15.88 -5.63
C VAL A 146 27.55 16.97 -4.58
N ASP A 147 28.56 17.04 -3.72
CA ASP A 147 28.67 18.04 -2.67
C ASP A 147 29.78 19.05 -3.00
N PHE A 148 29.53 20.31 -2.63
CA PHE A 148 30.53 21.36 -2.72
C PHE A 148 30.67 21.99 -1.33
N ILE A 149 31.79 21.78 -0.66
CA ILE A 149 31.97 22.10 0.76
C ILE A 149 32.97 23.25 0.89
N PRO A 150 32.71 24.27 1.70
CA PRO A 150 33.48 25.51 1.71
C PRO A 150 34.85 25.39 2.42
N PHE A 151 35.28 24.19 2.72
CA PHE A 151 36.53 23.89 3.39
C PHE A 151 37.13 22.58 2.89
N ASP A 152 38.40 22.35 3.21
CA ASP A 152 39.04 21.05 3.06
C ASP A 152 38.45 20.07 4.07
N ILE A 153 37.65 19.10 3.61
CA ILE A 153 36.96 18.17 4.51
C ILE A 153 37.91 17.30 5.34
N ARG A 154 39.19 17.18 4.94
CA ARG A 154 40.20 16.43 5.71
C ARG A 154 40.57 17.12 7.03
N GLU A 155 40.33 18.44 7.11
CA GLU A 155 40.56 19.22 8.32
C GLU A 155 39.40 19.10 9.32
N ARG A 156 38.18 18.80 8.83
CA ARG A 156 36.95 18.67 9.61
C ARG A 156 36.05 17.52 9.10
N PRO A 157 36.53 16.27 9.11
CA PRO A 157 35.80 15.15 8.52
C PRO A 157 34.46 14.88 9.23
N GLU A 158 34.37 15.10 10.53
CA GLU A 158 33.13 14.93 11.31
C GLU A 158 32.07 15.97 10.97
N ALA A 159 32.48 17.20 10.64
CA ALA A 159 31.55 18.26 10.23
C ALA A 159 30.90 17.90 8.88
N TYR A 160 31.70 17.41 7.93
CA TYR A 160 31.17 16.92 6.67
C TYR A 160 30.31 15.66 6.86
N ALA A 161 30.75 14.71 7.68
CA ALA A 161 29.99 13.48 7.94
C ALA A 161 28.60 13.77 8.52
N ARG A 162 28.48 14.73 9.43
CA ARG A 162 27.20 15.19 9.97
C ARG A 162 26.30 15.75 8.88
N TYR A 163 26.80 16.74 8.14
CA TYR A 163 26.07 17.34 7.02
C TYR A 163 25.59 16.27 6.02
N PHE A 164 26.51 15.40 5.58
CA PHE A 164 26.23 14.38 4.59
C PHE A 164 25.16 13.40 5.07
N SER A 165 25.25 12.95 6.33
CA SER A 165 24.27 12.02 6.92
C SER A 165 22.85 12.59 6.97
N GLU A 166 22.71 13.86 7.34
CA GLU A 166 21.41 14.54 7.40
C GLU A 166 20.85 14.72 5.99
N SER A 167 21.71 15.11 5.04
CA SER A 167 21.36 15.23 3.63
C SER A 167 20.86 13.90 3.05
N LEU A 168 21.50 12.78 3.41
CA LEU A 168 21.07 11.45 2.98
C LEU A 168 19.72 11.04 3.59
N LEU A 169 19.46 11.38 4.85
CA LEU A 169 18.21 11.04 5.53
C LEU A 169 17.04 11.87 5.04
N MET A 170 17.23 13.18 4.87
CA MET A 170 16.16 14.11 4.53
C MET A 170 15.86 14.11 3.03
N ASP A 171 16.90 14.23 2.21
CA ASP A 171 16.74 14.61 0.79
C ASP A 171 17.02 13.43 -0.16
N ASP A 172 17.92 12.50 0.19
CA ASP A 172 18.33 11.42 -0.75
C ASP A 172 17.71 10.05 -0.47
N SER A 173 16.98 9.88 0.62
CA SER A 173 16.44 8.56 0.99
C SER A 173 15.53 7.98 -0.11
N GLU A 174 14.71 8.83 -0.75
CA GLU A 174 13.86 8.44 -1.87
C GLU A 174 14.63 8.02 -3.12
N MET A 175 15.81 8.61 -3.37
CA MET A 175 16.68 8.24 -4.49
C MET A 175 17.46 6.94 -4.21
N LEU A 176 17.91 6.75 -2.97
CA LEU A 176 18.69 5.58 -2.58
C LEU A 176 17.86 4.29 -2.54
N ILE A 177 16.59 4.38 -2.10
CA ILE A 177 15.73 3.20 -1.93
C ILE A 177 15.61 2.39 -3.23
N PRO A 178 15.20 2.94 -4.39
CA PRO A 178 15.10 2.16 -5.63
C PRO A 178 16.40 1.48 -6.05
N ARG A 179 17.56 2.07 -5.72
CA ARG A 179 18.87 1.56 -6.13
C ARG A 179 19.33 0.35 -5.32
N PHE A 180 19.10 0.41 -4.01
CA PHE A 180 19.52 -0.63 -3.07
C PHE A 180 18.40 -1.63 -2.77
N ARG A 181 17.17 -1.35 -3.21
CA ARG A 181 16.06 -2.28 -3.08
C ARG A 181 16.30 -3.50 -3.95
N LYS A 182 16.45 -4.65 -3.29
CA LYS A 182 16.41 -5.96 -3.95
C LYS A 182 14.96 -6.19 -4.37
N GLU A 183 14.70 -6.16 -5.67
CA GLU A 183 13.40 -6.61 -6.18
C GLU A 183 13.29 -8.11 -5.92
N ILE A 184 12.27 -8.50 -5.14
CA ILE A 184 11.90 -9.89 -5.03
C ILE A 184 11.10 -10.20 -6.28
N ASP A 185 11.65 -11.04 -7.16
CA ASP A 185 10.90 -11.62 -8.25
C ASP A 185 9.92 -12.66 -7.68
N TYR A 186 8.73 -12.18 -7.30
CA TYR A 186 7.68 -13.04 -6.78
C TYR A 186 7.19 -14.06 -7.81
N ASN A 187 7.31 -13.75 -9.11
CA ASN A 187 6.94 -14.71 -10.16
C ASN A 187 7.91 -15.88 -10.16
N ALA A 188 9.21 -15.63 -10.03
CA ALA A 188 10.20 -16.68 -9.87
C ALA A 188 10.05 -17.41 -8.52
N ALA A 189 9.85 -16.67 -7.42
CA ALA A 189 9.79 -17.24 -6.07
C ALA A 189 8.59 -18.18 -5.87
N TYR A 190 7.44 -17.84 -6.44
CA TYR A 190 6.20 -18.61 -6.30
C TYR A 190 5.77 -19.32 -7.59
N VAL A 191 6.62 -19.33 -8.62
CA VAL A 191 6.37 -19.96 -9.92
C VAL A 191 5.02 -19.49 -10.49
N LEU A 192 4.78 -18.17 -10.40
CA LEU A 192 3.53 -17.58 -10.86
C LEU A 192 3.54 -17.52 -12.38
N HIS A 193 2.43 -17.94 -12.98
CA HIS A 193 2.19 -17.87 -14.41
C HIS A 193 0.93 -17.08 -14.67
N THR A 194 0.86 -16.42 -15.81
CA THR A 194 -0.38 -15.80 -16.27
C THR A 194 -1.41 -16.89 -16.54
N ASP A 195 -2.64 -16.70 -16.04
CA ASP A 195 -3.75 -17.58 -16.38
C ASP A 195 -3.98 -17.62 -17.91
N PRO A 196 -4.34 -18.79 -18.47
CA PRO A 196 -4.61 -18.90 -19.89
C PRO A 196 -5.84 -18.08 -20.29
N VAL A 197 -5.74 -17.34 -21.39
CA VAL A 197 -6.91 -16.70 -22.01
C VAL A 197 -7.72 -17.78 -22.74
N LEU A 198 -8.94 -18.02 -22.27
CA LEU A 198 -9.83 -19.02 -22.84
C LEU A 198 -10.61 -18.45 -24.03
N SER A 199 -10.83 -19.28 -25.05
CA SER A 199 -11.77 -18.96 -26.14
C SER A 199 -13.21 -18.94 -25.62
N LEU A 200 -14.14 -18.30 -26.34
CA LEU A 200 -15.57 -18.32 -25.96
C LEU A 200 -16.14 -19.75 -25.95
N GLU A 201 -15.68 -20.59 -26.88
CA GLU A 201 -16.09 -22.00 -26.95
C GLU A 201 -15.64 -22.75 -25.70
N ASP A 202 -14.38 -22.61 -25.29
CA ASP A 202 -13.85 -23.26 -24.09
C ASP A 202 -14.44 -22.67 -22.81
N TRP A 203 -14.79 -21.39 -22.83
CA TRP A 203 -15.45 -20.76 -21.70
C TRP A 203 -16.87 -21.30 -21.49
N THR A 204 -17.61 -21.55 -22.57
CA THR A 204 -19.02 -22.00 -22.54
C THR A 204 -19.20 -23.53 -22.60
N LYS A 205 -18.12 -24.32 -22.52
CA LYS A 205 -18.22 -25.76 -22.27
C LYS A 205 -18.73 -26.02 -20.85
N ILE A 206 -19.47 -27.12 -20.67
CA ILE A 206 -19.89 -27.57 -19.34
C ILE A 206 -18.63 -27.81 -18.49
N ASP A 207 -18.66 -27.32 -17.26
CA ASP A 207 -17.59 -27.57 -16.30
C ASP A 207 -17.45 -29.08 -16.04
N SER A 208 -16.22 -29.58 -15.98
CA SER A 208 -15.97 -31.01 -15.78
C SER A 208 -16.52 -31.53 -14.45
N THR A 209 -16.48 -30.72 -13.39
CA THR A 209 -17.06 -31.03 -12.08
C THR A 209 -18.58 -31.02 -12.17
N THR A 210 -19.16 -30.00 -12.82
CA THR A 210 -20.61 -29.95 -13.06
C THR A 210 -21.10 -31.18 -13.84
N ALA A 211 -20.33 -31.63 -14.83
CA ALA A 211 -20.64 -32.80 -15.66
C ALA A 211 -20.62 -34.13 -14.88
N MET A 212 -19.98 -34.20 -13.70
CA MET A 212 -20.02 -35.40 -12.85
C MET A 212 -21.38 -35.57 -12.15
N PHE A 213 -22.19 -34.52 -12.07
CA PHE A 213 -23.51 -34.57 -11.45
C PHE A 213 -24.57 -34.89 -12.49
N VAL A 214 -25.19 -36.05 -12.34
CA VAL A 214 -26.17 -36.57 -13.30
C VAL A 214 -27.56 -36.69 -12.67
N ASN A 215 -28.59 -36.50 -13.50
CA ASN A 215 -29.97 -36.78 -13.13
C ASN A 215 -30.15 -38.28 -12.89
N LEU A 216 -30.77 -38.66 -11.76
CA LEU A 216 -31.00 -40.08 -11.43
C LEU A 216 -31.94 -40.78 -12.43
N SER A 217 -32.78 -40.02 -13.14
CA SER A 217 -33.77 -40.54 -14.08
C SER A 217 -33.15 -41.08 -15.37
N ASP A 218 -32.11 -40.43 -15.90
CA ASP A 218 -31.54 -40.74 -17.21
C ASP A 218 -30.01 -40.87 -17.22
N GLY A 219 -29.36 -40.63 -16.08
CA GLY A 219 -27.91 -40.70 -15.93
C GLY A 219 -27.15 -39.62 -16.69
N LYS A 220 -27.82 -38.54 -17.15
CA LYS A 220 -27.20 -37.45 -17.90
C LYS A 220 -27.00 -36.19 -17.05
N PRO A 221 -25.96 -35.38 -17.32
CA PRO A 221 -25.80 -34.09 -16.66
C PRO A 221 -27.00 -33.17 -16.93
N PRO A 222 -27.49 -32.41 -15.93
CA PRO A 222 -28.53 -31.41 -16.15
C PRO A 222 -28.10 -30.39 -17.20
N THR A 223 -28.99 -30.09 -18.12
CA THR A 223 -28.74 -29.12 -19.20
C THR A 223 -28.72 -27.68 -18.65
N PHE A 224 -28.21 -26.75 -19.47
CA PHE A 224 -28.32 -25.32 -19.15
C PHE A 224 -29.78 -24.88 -18.94
N GLN A 225 -30.71 -25.42 -19.75
CA GLN A 225 -32.14 -25.16 -19.61
C GLN A 225 -32.68 -25.70 -18.28
N ASP A 226 -32.28 -26.91 -17.87
CA ASP A 226 -32.69 -27.49 -16.58
C ASP A 226 -32.28 -26.58 -15.41
N ARG A 227 -31.11 -25.92 -15.51
CA ARG A 227 -30.66 -24.96 -14.49
C ARG A 227 -31.52 -23.70 -14.44
N GLN A 228 -31.96 -23.20 -15.59
CA GLN A 228 -32.89 -22.07 -15.66
C GLN A 228 -34.24 -22.43 -15.05
N GLU A 229 -34.78 -23.58 -15.43
CA GLU A 229 -36.06 -24.10 -14.93
C GLU A 229 -36.02 -24.35 -13.42
N ALA A 230 -34.89 -24.83 -12.89
CA ALA A 230 -34.72 -25.09 -11.46
C ALA A 230 -34.85 -23.85 -10.56
N VAL A 231 -34.68 -22.63 -11.11
CA VAL A 231 -34.74 -21.37 -10.34
C VAL A 231 -35.84 -20.43 -10.83
N CYS A 232 -36.49 -20.69 -11.97
CA CYS A 232 -37.43 -19.74 -12.58
C CYS A 232 -38.67 -19.48 -11.69
N ASP A 233 -39.10 -20.49 -10.92
CA ASP A 233 -40.26 -20.44 -10.02
C ASP A 233 -39.97 -19.75 -8.68
N ILE A 234 -38.70 -19.46 -8.37
CA ILE A 234 -38.31 -18.77 -7.14
C ILE A 234 -38.63 -17.27 -7.29
N GLN A 235 -39.72 -16.85 -6.65
CA GLN A 235 -40.27 -15.49 -6.70
C GLN A 235 -40.03 -14.75 -5.38
N LEU A 236 -39.73 -13.46 -5.48
CA LEU A 236 -39.68 -12.55 -4.33
C LEU A 236 -41.04 -11.88 -4.13
N ILE A 237 -41.42 -11.64 -2.87
CA ILE A 237 -42.63 -10.86 -2.60
C ILE A 237 -42.46 -9.40 -3.09
N PRO A 238 -43.52 -8.74 -3.59
CA PRO A 238 -43.43 -7.39 -4.16
C PRO A 238 -42.89 -6.31 -3.21
N LYS A 239 -42.96 -6.55 -1.89
CA LYS A 239 -42.47 -5.64 -0.85
C LYS A 239 -40.94 -5.61 -0.72
N VAL A 240 -40.21 -6.51 -1.36
CA VAL A 240 -38.74 -6.50 -1.37
C VAL A 240 -38.26 -5.32 -2.23
N PRO A 241 -37.40 -4.42 -1.72
CA PRO A 241 -36.84 -3.32 -2.51
C PRO A 241 -36.16 -3.74 -3.81
N ARG A 242 -36.23 -2.89 -4.84
CA ARG A 242 -35.71 -3.20 -6.18
C ARG A 242 -34.24 -3.62 -6.19
N ASP A 243 -33.38 -2.94 -5.44
CA ASP A 243 -31.95 -3.26 -5.39
C ASP A 243 -31.67 -4.66 -4.82
N ILE A 244 -32.52 -5.12 -3.89
CA ILE A 244 -32.43 -6.45 -3.31
C ILE A 244 -32.94 -7.50 -4.30
N GLN A 245 -34.00 -7.18 -5.05
CA GLN A 245 -34.46 -8.04 -6.14
C GLN A 245 -33.38 -8.23 -7.21
N LEU A 246 -32.69 -7.15 -7.59
CA LEU A 246 -31.56 -7.22 -8.53
C LEU A 246 -30.41 -8.07 -7.99
N THR A 247 -30.11 -7.95 -6.69
CA THR A 247 -29.08 -8.78 -6.03
C THR A 247 -29.46 -10.26 -6.08
N PHE A 248 -30.72 -10.60 -5.79
CA PHE A 248 -31.19 -11.98 -5.87
C PHE A 248 -31.24 -12.50 -7.31
N GLN A 249 -31.63 -11.67 -8.28
CA GLN A 249 -31.60 -12.05 -9.69
C GLN A 249 -30.18 -12.40 -10.14
N ARG A 250 -29.17 -11.62 -9.73
CA ARG A 250 -27.76 -11.96 -9.98
C ARG A 250 -27.38 -13.30 -9.37
N ALA A 251 -27.88 -13.63 -8.17
CA ALA A 251 -27.65 -14.96 -7.58
C ALA A 251 -28.19 -16.08 -8.48
N LYS A 252 -29.38 -15.91 -9.06
CA LYS A 252 -29.97 -16.85 -10.02
C LYS A 252 -29.14 -16.95 -11.31
N ASP A 253 -28.72 -15.81 -11.85
CA ASP A 253 -27.90 -15.77 -13.07
C ASP A 253 -26.56 -16.47 -12.85
N ILE A 254 -25.91 -16.23 -11.71
CA ILE A 254 -24.66 -16.89 -11.30
C ILE A 254 -24.88 -18.40 -11.11
N TYR A 255 -25.99 -18.82 -10.49
CA TYR A 255 -26.35 -20.24 -10.36
C TYR A 255 -26.47 -20.91 -11.74
N ILE A 256 -27.14 -20.25 -12.69
CA ILE A 256 -27.27 -20.74 -14.06
C ILE A 256 -25.88 -20.82 -14.72
N SER A 257 -25.04 -19.80 -14.56
CA SER A 257 -23.65 -19.79 -15.03
C SER A 257 -22.76 -20.83 -14.35
N GLY A 258 -23.17 -21.37 -13.19
CA GLY A 258 -22.55 -22.54 -12.55
C GLY A 258 -22.43 -23.76 -13.46
N TYR A 259 -23.29 -23.83 -14.49
CA TYR A 259 -23.19 -24.82 -15.55
C TYR A 259 -21.83 -24.79 -16.27
N PHE A 260 -21.30 -23.59 -16.51
CA PHE A 260 -20.01 -23.40 -17.19
C PHE A 260 -18.84 -23.40 -16.22
N ARG A 261 -19.03 -23.00 -14.95
CA ARG A 261 -17.97 -22.95 -13.93
C ARG A 261 -18.53 -23.36 -12.58
N TYR A 262 -18.11 -24.51 -12.06
CA TYR A 262 -18.72 -25.08 -10.87
C TYR A 262 -18.65 -24.15 -9.64
N ASP A 263 -17.53 -23.44 -9.45
CA ASP A 263 -17.35 -22.51 -8.32
C ASP A 263 -18.42 -21.42 -8.25
N PHE A 264 -19.02 -21.05 -9.39
CA PHE A 264 -20.07 -20.04 -9.40
C PHE A 264 -21.29 -20.47 -8.59
N TYR A 265 -21.55 -21.75 -8.41
CA TYR A 265 -22.64 -22.14 -7.52
C TYR A 265 -22.41 -21.73 -6.06
N THR A 266 -21.18 -21.85 -5.56
CA THR A 266 -20.82 -21.37 -4.22
C THR A 266 -21.04 -19.86 -4.13
N VAL A 267 -20.64 -19.12 -5.18
CA VAL A 267 -20.86 -17.68 -5.28
C VAL A 267 -22.36 -17.34 -5.32
N ALA A 268 -23.18 -18.12 -6.02
CA ALA A 268 -24.61 -17.93 -6.13
C ALA A 268 -25.30 -18.02 -4.77
N VAL A 269 -24.99 -19.06 -3.99
CA VAL A 269 -25.53 -19.25 -2.63
C VAL A 269 -25.08 -18.11 -1.71
N HIS A 270 -23.81 -17.71 -1.78
CA HIS A 270 -23.32 -16.55 -1.04
C HIS A 270 -24.09 -15.27 -1.38
N TYR A 271 -24.33 -15.01 -2.67
CA TYR A 271 -25.07 -13.85 -3.15
C TYR A 271 -26.57 -13.88 -2.78
N ALA A 272 -27.18 -15.07 -2.77
CA ALA A 272 -28.54 -15.26 -2.27
C ALA A 272 -28.62 -14.92 -0.77
N GLY A 273 -27.63 -15.36 0.01
CA GLY A 273 -27.50 -15.00 1.42
C GLY A 273 -27.31 -13.49 1.65
N LEU A 274 -26.57 -12.79 0.79
CA LEU A 274 -26.48 -11.32 0.81
C LEU A 274 -27.84 -10.66 0.54
N ALA A 275 -28.62 -11.20 -0.41
CA ALA A 275 -29.97 -10.70 -0.67
C ALA A 275 -30.89 -10.90 0.55
N ILE A 276 -30.80 -12.05 1.24
CA ILE A 276 -31.52 -12.32 2.49
C ILE A 276 -31.12 -11.32 3.57
N GLU A 277 -29.82 -11.10 3.79
CA GLU A 277 -29.32 -10.16 4.78
C GLU A 277 -29.84 -8.73 4.51
N ALA A 278 -29.77 -8.30 3.25
CA ALA A 278 -30.29 -7.01 2.83
C ALA A 278 -31.81 -6.91 3.01
N ALA A 279 -32.56 -7.98 2.71
CA ALA A 279 -34.01 -8.04 2.90
C ALA A 279 -34.41 -7.93 4.38
N VAL A 280 -33.69 -8.61 5.27
CA VAL A 280 -33.87 -8.50 6.73
C VAL A 280 -33.65 -7.07 7.21
N LYS A 281 -32.55 -6.44 6.79
CA LYS A 281 -32.24 -5.03 7.10
C LYS A 281 -33.30 -4.07 6.56
N ALA A 282 -33.76 -4.30 5.33
CA ALA A 282 -34.80 -3.47 4.71
C ALA A 282 -36.15 -3.61 5.42
N ARG A 283 -36.53 -4.83 5.82
CA ARG A 283 -37.77 -5.11 6.54
C ARG A 283 -37.75 -4.47 7.94
N TRP A 284 -36.62 -4.53 8.65
CA TRP A 284 -36.46 -3.79 9.90
C TRP A 284 -36.56 -2.29 9.67
N THR A 285 -35.87 -1.75 8.66
CA THR A 285 -35.92 -0.32 8.34
C THR A 285 -37.35 0.14 8.04
N ALA A 286 -38.11 -0.63 7.28
CA ALA A 286 -39.50 -0.33 6.94
C ALA A 286 -40.47 -0.42 8.13
N SER A 287 -40.05 -1.03 9.25
CA SER A 287 -40.85 -1.10 10.48
C SER A 287 -40.65 0.11 11.41
N LEU A 288 -39.65 0.95 11.14
CA LEU A 288 -39.40 2.15 11.91
C LEU A 288 -40.25 3.33 11.42
N PRO A 289 -40.59 4.29 12.30
CA PRO A 289 -41.17 5.56 11.88
C PRO A 289 -40.17 6.34 11.02
N GLN A 290 -40.67 7.35 10.29
CA GLN A 290 -39.83 8.19 9.42
C GLN A 290 -38.76 8.97 10.21
N ASN A 291 -39.04 9.28 11.48
CA ASN A 291 -38.12 9.94 12.39
C ASN A 291 -37.96 9.06 13.63
N VAL A 292 -36.71 8.79 14.02
CA VAL A 292 -36.37 8.04 15.24
C VAL A 292 -35.41 8.85 16.09
N THR A 293 -35.47 8.67 17.40
CA THR A 293 -34.50 9.22 18.35
C THR A 293 -33.50 8.13 18.74
N LEU A 294 -32.22 8.41 18.55
CA LEU A 294 -31.10 7.58 18.99
C LEU A 294 -30.63 8.04 20.35
N GLU A 295 -30.40 7.11 21.28
CA GLU A 295 -29.95 7.42 22.64
C GLU A 295 -28.75 6.54 23.03
N CYS A 296 -27.72 7.14 23.63
CA CYS A 296 -26.58 6.38 24.19
C CYS A 296 -25.90 7.18 25.31
N GLY A 297 -25.87 6.64 26.53
CA GLY A 297 -25.14 7.22 27.66
C GLY A 297 -25.55 8.67 27.99
N GLY A 298 -26.86 8.96 27.94
CA GLY A 298 -27.42 10.30 28.19
C GLY A 298 -27.35 11.28 27.02
N LYS A 299 -26.72 10.90 25.89
CA LYS A 299 -26.74 11.67 24.64
C LYS A 299 -27.93 11.23 23.78
N THR A 300 -28.57 12.19 23.11
CA THR A 300 -29.68 11.94 22.19
C THR A 300 -29.42 12.54 20.81
N ARG A 301 -29.98 11.93 19.76
CA ARG A 301 -29.89 12.43 18.39
C ARG A 301 -31.08 11.97 17.56
N ASP A 302 -31.78 12.90 16.94
CA ASP A 302 -32.84 12.57 15.98
C ASP A 302 -32.26 12.21 14.60
N MET A 303 -32.89 11.22 13.96
CA MET A 303 -32.53 10.74 12.63
C MET A 303 -33.77 10.60 11.75
N VAL A 304 -33.74 11.30 10.62
CA VAL A 304 -34.77 11.28 9.57
C VAL A 304 -34.43 10.20 8.53
N PHE A 305 -35.43 9.43 8.12
CA PHE A 305 -35.31 8.26 7.24
C PHE A 305 -34.20 7.31 7.71
N PRO A 306 -34.34 6.72 8.92
CA PRO A 306 -33.33 5.83 9.46
C PRO A 306 -33.13 4.63 8.56
N SER A 307 -31.94 4.04 8.62
CA SER A 307 -31.68 2.69 8.12
C SER A 307 -30.61 2.05 8.99
N GLN A 308 -30.52 0.72 8.97
CA GLN A 308 -29.53 0.03 9.80
C GLN A 308 -28.11 0.51 9.50
N THR A 309 -27.78 0.68 8.21
CA THR A 309 -26.48 1.19 7.77
C THR A 309 -26.26 2.64 8.18
N LYS A 310 -27.27 3.51 8.07
CA LYS A 310 -27.15 4.92 8.48
C LYS A 310 -26.89 5.05 9.97
N ILE A 311 -27.64 4.32 10.79
CA ILE A 311 -27.47 4.30 12.24
C ILE A 311 -26.08 3.75 12.57
N PHE A 312 -25.69 2.61 12.00
CA PHE A 312 -24.37 2.02 12.25
C PHE A 312 -23.21 2.97 11.90
N LYS A 313 -23.25 3.62 10.74
CA LYS A 313 -22.23 4.61 10.33
C LYS A 313 -22.17 5.80 11.29
N PHE A 314 -23.33 6.28 11.76
CA PHE A 314 -23.40 7.34 12.76
C PHE A 314 -22.71 6.90 14.07
N LEU A 315 -23.02 5.70 14.58
CA LEU A 315 -22.42 5.21 15.82
C LEU A 315 -20.89 5.06 15.71
N MET A 316 -20.38 4.59 14.56
CA MET A 316 -18.94 4.49 14.32
C MET A 316 -18.27 5.87 14.29
N LYS A 317 -18.89 6.84 13.61
CA LYS A 317 -18.38 8.22 13.52
C LYS A 317 -18.33 8.91 14.87
N GLU A 318 -19.41 8.79 15.64
CA GLU A 318 -19.55 9.45 16.94
C GLU A 318 -18.95 8.63 18.10
N LYS A 319 -18.39 7.44 17.81
CA LYS A 319 -17.84 6.48 18.78
C LYS A 319 -18.85 6.10 19.87
N TRP A 320 -20.13 5.96 19.51
CA TRP A 320 -21.16 5.49 20.43
C TRP A 320 -21.11 3.96 20.56
N ASP A 321 -21.34 3.45 21.78
CA ASP A 321 -21.37 2.00 22.02
C ASP A 321 -22.65 1.39 21.46
N ARG A 322 -22.52 0.68 20.34
CA ARG A 322 -23.63 -0.01 19.65
C ARG A 322 -24.44 -0.97 20.52
N ASN A 323 -23.87 -1.52 21.59
CA ASN A 323 -24.61 -2.43 22.49
C ASN A 323 -25.46 -1.67 23.52
N LYS A 324 -25.19 -0.38 23.73
CA LYS A 324 -25.91 0.51 24.64
C LYS A 324 -26.83 1.49 23.92
N THR A 325 -26.71 1.60 22.60
CA THR A 325 -27.58 2.46 21.79
C THR A 325 -29.02 1.96 21.78
N LEU A 326 -29.96 2.87 22.01
CA LEU A 326 -31.39 2.68 21.81
C LEU A 326 -31.88 3.44 20.56
N VAL A 327 -32.91 2.90 19.91
CA VAL A 327 -33.69 3.51 18.83
C VAL A 327 -35.14 3.56 19.33
N ASP A 328 -35.67 4.75 19.57
CA ASP A 328 -36.98 4.99 20.20
C ASP A 328 -37.18 4.18 21.49
N GLY A 329 -36.17 4.22 22.37
CA GLY A 329 -36.16 3.48 23.64
C GLY A 329 -35.95 1.96 23.52
N LYS A 330 -35.87 1.39 22.32
CA LYS A 330 -35.61 -0.05 22.10
C LYS A 330 -34.14 -0.30 21.76
N PRO A 331 -33.52 -1.42 22.21
CA PRO A 331 -32.12 -1.73 21.87
C PRO A 331 -31.86 -1.79 20.36
N PHE A 332 -30.79 -1.14 19.90
CA PHE A 332 -30.37 -1.19 18.50
C PHE A 332 -29.90 -2.61 18.11
N PRO A 333 -30.52 -3.25 17.10
CA PRO A 333 -30.10 -4.57 16.63
C PRO A 333 -28.83 -4.46 15.77
N ALA A 334 -27.67 -4.42 16.43
CA ALA A 334 -26.37 -4.19 15.79
C ALA A 334 -25.83 -5.36 14.93
N SER A 335 -26.50 -6.51 14.92
CA SER A 335 -26.16 -7.69 14.11
C SER A 335 -27.40 -8.26 13.43
N THR A 336 -27.20 -9.05 12.38
CA THR A 336 -28.31 -9.67 11.65
C THR A 336 -29.11 -10.65 12.51
N GLU A 337 -28.45 -11.38 13.42
CA GLU A 337 -29.17 -12.23 14.40
C GLU A 337 -30.07 -11.38 15.32
N LYS A 338 -29.55 -10.26 15.85
CA LYS A 338 -30.36 -9.34 16.67
C LYS A 338 -31.52 -8.72 15.87
N LEU A 339 -31.33 -8.48 14.57
CA LEU A 339 -32.41 -8.02 13.69
C LEU A 339 -33.51 -9.08 13.55
N LEU A 340 -33.13 -10.34 13.34
CA LEU A 340 -34.08 -11.45 13.25
C LEU A 340 -34.86 -11.64 14.55
N ASP A 341 -34.18 -11.60 15.70
CA ASP A 341 -34.81 -11.68 17.03
C ASP A 341 -35.81 -10.54 17.24
N TRP A 342 -35.44 -9.33 16.81
CA TRP A 342 -36.31 -8.17 16.88
C TRP A 342 -37.54 -8.35 15.99
N LEU A 343 -37.38 -8.77 14.73
CA LEU A 343 -38.48 -8.97 13.79
C LEU A 343 -39.46 -10.05 14.27
N GLU A 344 -38.96 -11.12 14.90
CA GLU A 344 -39.81 -12.15 15.51
C GLU A 344 -40.61 -11.56 16.70
N ARG A 345 -39.92 -10.86 17.60
CA ARG A 345 -40.55 -10.29 18.80
C ARG A 345 -41.67 -9.29 18.49
N GLU A 346 -41.50 -8.51 17.42
CA GLU A 346 -42.49 -7.52 16.96
C GLU A 346 -43.57 -8.15 16.05
N GLY A 347 -43.55 -9.48 15.84
CA GLY A 347 -44.57 -10.20 15.06
C GLY A 347 -44.51 -9.94 13.55
N ILE A 348 -43.41 -9.37 13.04
CA ILE A 348 -43.21 -9.07 11.62
C ILE A 348 -42.81 -10.34 10.85
N VAL A 349 -42.13 -11.27 11.52
CA VAL A 349 -41.86 -12.63 11.02
C VAL A 349 -42.26 -13.66 12.06
N THR A 350 -42.70 -14.82 11.59
CA THR A 350 -42.95 -15.98 12.44
C THR A 350 -41.65 -16.66 12.87
N LYS A 351 -41.71 -17.48 13.92
CA LYS A 351 -40.59 -18.35 14.34
C LYS A 351 -40.06 -19.25 13.23
N TRP A 352 -40.95 -19.72 12.36
CA TRP A 352 -40.60 -20.55 11.22
C TRP A 352 -39.81 -19.77 10.16
N GLU A 353 -40.30 -18.59 9.77
CA GLU A 353 -39.59 -17.70 8.84
C GLU A 353 -38.22 -17.27 9.39
N ARG A 354 -38.14 -16.94 10.69
CA ARG A 354 -36.86 -16.63 11.34
C ARG A 354 -35.85 -17.77 11.18
N ARG A 355 -36.26 -19.02 11.43
CA ARG A 355 -35.38 -20.20 11.30
C ARG A 355 -34.85 -20.36 9.86
N ARG A 356 -35.71 -20.16 8.87
CA ARG A 356 -35.33 -20.19 7.45
C ARG A 356 -34.35 -19.08 7.09
N LEU A 357 -34.64 -17.84 7.48
CA LEU A 357 -33.76 -16.69 7.26
C LEU A 357 -32.38 -16.89 7.91
N ARG A 358 -32.37 -17.39 9.15
CA ARG A 358 -31.12 -17.71 9.86
C ARG A 358 -30.28 -18.74 9.12
N THR A 359 -30.91 -19.79 8.58
CA THR A 359 -30.19 -20.81 7.79
C THR A 359 -29.45 -20.17 6.61
N GLY A 360 -30.11 -19.29 5.85
CA GLY A 360 -29.46 -18.58 4.74
C GLY A 360 -28.33 -17.65 5.16
N LEU A 361 -28.43 -17.02 6.35
CA LEU A 361 -27.36 -16.19 6.90
C LEU A 361 -26.17 -17.03 7.40
N ASP A 362 -26.45 -18.17 8.04
CA ASP A 362 -25.43 -19.12 8.48
C ASP A 362 -24.64 -19.64 7.27
N MET A 363 -25.34 -19.97 6.18
CA MET A 363 -24.71 -20.35 4.90
C MET A 363 -23.84 -19.22 4.33
N ARG A 364 -24.34 -17.98 4.27
CA ARG A 364 -23.53 -16.83 3.83
C ARG A 364 -22.26 -16.68 4.65
N ASN A 365 -22.35 -16.84 5.96
CA ASN A 365 -21.22 -16.67 6.86
C ASN A 365 -20.20 -17.80 6.68
N ALA A 366 -20.66 -19.05 6.59
CA ALA A 366 -19.81 -20.20 6.28
C ALA A 366 -19.07 -20.01 4.94
N LEU A 367 -19.78 -19.55 3.91
CA LEU A 367 -19.22 -19.31 2.57
C LEU A 367 -18.30 -18.09 2.49
N SER A 368 -18.32 -17.18 3.48
CA SER A 368 -17.43 -16.01 3.53
C SER A 368 -16.07 -16.32 4.19
N HIS A 369 -15.94 -17.49 4.81
CA HIS A 369 -14.77 -17.88 5.62
C HIS A 369 -14.25 -19.26 5.22
N VAL A 370 -14.48 -19.67 3.96
CA VAL A 370 -13.96 -20.95 3.47
C VAL A 370 -12.47 -20.89 3.22
N GLU A 371 -11.78 -21.98 3.57
CA GLU A 371 -10.40 -22.25 3.14
C GLU A 371 -10.37 -22.88 1.73
N HIS A 372 -11.47 -23.49 1.30
CA HIS A 372 -11.64 -24.16 0.00
C HIS A 372 -13.07 -24.02 -0.55
N SER A 373 -13.26 -24.01 -1.87
CA SER A 373 -14.58 -24.09 -2.50
C SER A 373 -15.35 -25.34 -2.02
N SER A 374 -16.64 -25.18 -1.74
CA SER A 374 -17.51 -26.32 -1.40
C SER A 374 -17.63 -27.27 -2.59
N THR A 375 -17.45 -28.57 -2.36
CA THR A 375 -17.69 -29.63 -3.36
C THR A 375 -19.08 -30.25 -3.26
N ASN A 376 -19.96 -29.69 -2.42
CA ASN A 376 -21.35 -30.15 -2.31
C ASN A 376 -22.17 -29.68 -3.51
N ILE A 377 -23.03 -30.55 -4.04
CA ILE A 377 -23.97 -30.19 -5.10
C ILE A 377 -24.94 -29.14 -4.55
N PRO A 378 -24.89 -27.90 -5.06
CA PRO A 378 -25.82 -26.89 -4.67
C PRO A 378 -27.13 -27.16 -5.40
N SER A 379 -28.16 -27.48 -4.63
CA SER A 379 -29.51 -27.67 -5.17
C SER A 379 -30.23 -26.33 -5.24
N SER A 380 -31.20 -26.17 -6.15
CA SER A 380 -32.03 -24.97 -6.17
C SER A 380 -32.80 -24.73 -4.86
N ASN A 381 -32.95 -25.76 -4.01
CA ASN A 381 -33.51 -25.62 -2.67
C ASN A 381 -32.63 -24.77 -1.74
N GLU A 382 -31.33 -24.63 -2.01
CA GLU A 382 -30.45 -23.73 -1.25
C GLU A 382 -30.69 -22.26 -1.60
N LEU A 383 -31.31 -21.98 -2.75
CA LEU A 383 -31.71 -20.65 -3.18
C LEU A 383 -33.15 -20.29 -2.77
N ARG A 384 -33.95 -21.25 -2.31
CA ARG A 384 -35.33 -21.08 -1.85
C ARG A 384 -35.39 -20.74 -0.36
#